data_AF-A0AAU6EAL5-F1
#
_entry.id   AF-A0AAU6EAL5-F1
#
_cell.length_a   1.000
_cell.length_b   1.000
_cell.length_c   1.000
_cell.angle_alpha   90.00
_cell.angle_beta   90.00
_cell.angle_gamma   90.00
#
_symmetry.space_group_name_H-M   'P 1'
#
loop_
_entity.id
_entity.type
_entity.pdbx_description
1 polymer ?
#
loop_
_entity_poly.entity_id
_entity_poly.type
_entity_poly.pdbx_seq_one_letter_code
_entity_poly.pdbx_strand_id
1 'polypeptide(L)'
;MPINPQHQREHPMHTRTTATALAALGLLTTLATVGATATTAVAATSAPAPCAQEYLALLNAEDALTNVDALPEVKAAHAALMKAGAAADVDQLSQKMALQQLGVKAPSLDPAAKKMVDAYNAAGAKYVQVRDAALLKVAPKRQNSRETLKRCLTAHS
;
A
#
# COMPACT_ATOMS: atom_id res chain seq x y z
N MET A 1 31.40 -24.98 57.61
CA MET A 1 30.75 -26.29 57.51
C MET A 1 30.26 -26.48 56.07
N PRO A 2 30.48 -27.66 55.48
CA PRO A 2 30.20 -27.97 54.07
C PRO A 2 28.73 -28.35 53.86
N ILE A 3 28.28 -28.47 52.60
CA ILE A 3 27.53 -29.59 51.99
C ILE A 3 27.15 -29.22 50.54
N ASN A 4 27.57 -30.09 49.61
CA ASN A 4 27.09 -30.27 48.23
C ASN A 4 26.10 -31.46 48.26
N PRO A 5 24.96 -31.49 47.54
CA PRO A 5 24.86 -32.16 46.22
C PRO A 5 23.84 -31.48 45.27
N GLN A 6 24.03 -31.39 43.94
CA GLN A 6 23.86 -32.42 42.90
C GLN A 6 22.49 -33.13 42.85
N HIS A 7 21.97 -33.20 41.61
CA HIS A 7 21.08 -34.22 41.02
C HIS A 7 19.57 -34.10 41.30
N GLN A 8 18.77 -33.74 40.29
CA GLN A 8 18.21 -34.56 39.18
C GLN A 8 16.80 -35.07 39.53
N ARG A 9 16.05 -35.47 38.47
CA ARG A 9 14.85 -36.33 38.47
C ARG A 9 13.52 -35.55 38.70
N GLU A 10 12.43 -35.64 37.93
CA GLU A 10 11.91 -36.59 36.91
C GLU A 10 10.84 -35.91 36.02
N HIS A 11 10.76 -36.25 34.73
CA HIS A 11 9.48 -36.33 33.99
C HIS A 11 8.77 -37.63 34.42
N PRO A 12 7.43 -37.89 34.28
CA PRO A 12 6.51 -37.38 33.25
C PRO A 12 5.04 -37.20 33.73
N MET A 13 4.11 -36.91 32.81
CA MET A 13 2.89 -37.71 32.51
C MET A 13 1.74 -36.82 32.01
N HIS A 14 1.34 -37.08 30.76
CA HIS A 14 0.10 -36.62 30.14
C HIS A 14 -1.13 -36.94 30.99
N THR A 15 -2.15 -36.08 30.99
CA THR A 15 -3.47 -36.42 30.40
C THR A 15 -4.50 -35.30 30.44
N ARG A 16 -5.37 -35.36 29.42
CA ARG A 16 -6.80 -34.96 29.39
C ARG A 16 -7.15 -33.51 29.10
N THR A 17 -7.29 -33.29 27.79
CA THR A 17 -8.35 -32.51 27.15
C THR A 17 -9.73 -32.90 27.69
N THR A 18 -10.50 -31.92 28.22
CA THR A 18 -11.96 -31.97 28.27
C THR A 18 -12.55 -30.60 27.91
N ALA A 19 -13.13 -30.59 26.71
CA ALA A 19 -14.27 -29.84 26.19
C ALA A 19 -14.93 -28.71 27.01
N THR A 20 -15.07 -27.56 26.31
CA THR A 20 -16.27 -26.70 26.17
C THR A 20 -17.01 -26.20 27.42
N ALA A 21 -17.05 -24.88 27.59
CA ALA A 21 -18.30 -24.12 27.66
C ALA A 21 -18.07 -22.64 27.31
N LEU A 22 -19.05 -22.10 26.57
CA LEU A 22 -19.13 -20.76 26.01
C LEU A 22 -19.31 -19.65 27.07
N ALA A 23 -18.95 -18.45 26.62
CA ALA A 23 -19.54 -17.13 26.91
C ALA A 23 -19.18 -16.43 28.22
N ALA A 24 -18.50 -15.28 28.09
CA ALA A 24 -19.10 -13.98 28.40
C ALA A 24 -18.15 -12.84 27.95
N LEU A 25 -18.77 -11.79 27.43
CA LEU A 25 -18.15 -10.52 27.04
C LEU A 25 -17.40 -9.86 28.19
N GLY A 26 -16.28 -9.20 27.86
CA GLY A 26 -15.60 -8.27 28.75
C GLY A 26 -14.65 -7.36 27.98
N LEU A 27 -15.12 -6.18 27.62
CA LEU A 27 -14.31 -5.08 27.09
C LEU A 27 -13.36 -4.51 28.17
N LEU A 28 -12.27 -3.92 27.67
CA LEU A 28 -11.41 -2.85 28.24
C LEU A 28 -10.06 -3.24 28.87
N THR A 29 -9.03 -2.94 28.07
CA THR A 29 -7.77 -2.22 28.37
C THR A 29 -6.74 -2.84 29.30
N THR A 30 -5.58 -3.17 28.71
CA THR A 30 -4.29 -2.68 29.22
C THR A 30 -3.42 -2.22 28.05
N LEU A 31 -3.09 -0.93 28.07
CA LEU A 31 -2.06 -0.32 27.21
C LEU A 31 -0.72 -0.55 27.92
N ALA A 32 0.19 -1.30 27.31
CA ALA A 32 1.60 -1.32 27.71
C ALA A 32 2.48 -1.30 26.46
N THR A 33 3.17 -0.18 26.32
CA THR A 33 4.12 0.20 25.27
C THR A 33 5.28 -0.78 25.13
N VAL A 34 5.67 -1.11 23.88
CA VAL A 34 7.00 -0.87 23.29
C VAL A 34 7.07 -1.55 21.90
N GLY A 35 7.34 -0.73 20.87
CA GLY A 35 8.04 -1.13 19.65
C GLY A 35 7.34 -2.11 18.69
N ALA A 36 6.40 -1.62 17.89
CA ALA A 36 6.19 -2.16 16.54
C ALA A 36 5.46 -1.11 15.70
N THR A 37 5.97 -0.89 14.49
CA THR A 37 5.35 -0.14 13.41
C THR A 37 3.83 -0.32 13.39
N ALA A 38 3.11 0.80 13.31
CA ALA A 38 1.67 0.86 13.21
C ALA A 38 1.18 0.14 11.94
N THR A 39 1.04 -1.18 12.00
CA THR A 39 -0.03 -1.86 11.31
C THR A 39 -1.30 -1.39 11.99
N THR A 40 -1.98 -0.44 11.38
CA THR A 40 -3.41 -0.28 11.57
C THR A 40 -4.03 -1.65 11.32
N ALA A 41 -4.30 -2.39 12.40
CA ALA A 41 -5.26 -3.47 12.38
C ALA A 41 -6.59 -2.79 12.08
N VAL A 42 -6.86 -2.58 10.80
CA VAL A 42 -8.22 -2.44 10.30
C VAL A 42 -8.91 -3.65 10.92
N ALA A 43 -9.85 -3.40 11.83
CA ALA A 43 -10.73 -4.45 12.30
C ALA A 43 -11.31 -5.06 11.03
N ALA A 44 -10.78 -6.21 10.62
CA ALA A 44 -11.34 -6.99 9.56
C ALA A 44 -12.70 -7.37 10.09
N THR A 45 -13.71 -6.58 9.74
CA THR A 45 -15.09 -7.04 9.73
C THR A 45 -15.07 -8.21 8.76
N SER A 46 -14.73 -9.39 9.27
CA SER A 46 -14.77 -10.62 8.51
C SER A 46 -16.21 -10.69 8.02
N ALA A 47 -16.39 -10.55 6.71
CA ALA A 47 -17.69 -10.75 6.12
C ALA A 47 -18.24 -12.11 6.62
N PRO A 48 -19.56 -12.24 6.82
CA PRO A 48 -20.16 -13.52 7.19
C PRO A 48 -19.63 -14.61 6.26
N ALA A 49 -19.41 -15.83 6.78
CA ALA A 49 -18.78 -16.94 6.07
C ALA A 49 -19.22 -17.13 4.60
N PRO A 50 -20.51 -16.99 4.21
CA PRO A 50 -20.93 -17.09 2.81
C PRO A 50 -20.44 -15.96 1.90
N CYS A 51 -19.99 -14.82 2.43
CA CYS A 51 -19.55 -13.63 1.69
C CYS A 51 -18.03 -13.37 1.78
N ALA A 52 -17.27 -14.28 2.39
CA ALA A 52 -15.83 -14.10 2.61
C ALA A 52 -15.05 -14.00 1.30
N GLN A 53 -15.50 -14.68 0.24
CA GLN A 53 -14.85 -14.70 -1.05
C GLN A 53 -15.01 -13.37 -1.82
N GLU A 54 -16.20 -12.76 -1.74
CA GLU A 54 -16.51 -11.45 -2.30
C GLU A 54 -15.75 -10.35 -1.56
N TYR A 55 -15.61 -10.49 -0.24
CA TYR A 55 -14.80 -9.59 0.58
C TYR A 55 -13.32 -9.66 0.21
N LEU A 56 -12.77 -10.87 0.05
CA LEU A 56 -11.39 -11.05 -0.43
C LEU A 56 -11.19 -10.50 -1.84
N ALA A 57 -12.16 -10.68 -2.74
CA ALA A 57 -12.12 -10.11 -4.09
C ALA A 57 -12.15 -8.57 -4.08
N LEU A 58 -12.82 -7.95 -3.12
CA LEU A 58 -12.78 -6.50 -2.91
C LEU A 58 -11.40 -6.06 -2.41
N LEU A 59 -10.86 -6.72 -1.37
CA LEU A 59 -9.53 -6.42 -0.83
C LEU A 59 -8.44 -6.54 -1.90
N ASN A 60 -8.47 -7.59 -2.70
CA ASN A 60 -7.51 -7.77 -3.80
C ASN A 60 -7.61 -6.66 -4.86
N ALA A 61 -8.82 -6.17 -5.14
CA ALA A 61 -9.01 -5.07 -6.08
C ALA A 61 -8.56 -3.71 -5.48
N GLU A 62 -8.71 -3.52 -4.18
CA GLU A 62 -8.21 -2.33 -3.47
C GLU A 62 -6.69 -2.33 -3.36
N ASP A 63 -6.09 -3.47 -3.04
CA ASP A 63 -4.64 -3.63 -3.05
C ASP A 63 -4.06 -3.37 -4.46
N ALA A 64 -4.68 -3.90 -5.51
CA ALA A 64 -4.27 -3.65 -6.89
C ALA A 64 -4.37 -2.15 -7.29
N LEU A 65 -5.29 -1.38 -6.72
CA LEU A 65 -5.37 0.08 -6.95
C LEU A 65 -4.26 0.82 -6.21
N THR A 66 -4.04 0.48 -4.94
CA THR A 66 -2.98 1.09 -4.12
C THR A 66 -1.59 0.79 -4.71
N ASN A 67 -1.43 -0.39 -5.32
CA ASN A 67 -0.17 -0.84 -5.90
C ASN A 67 -0.08 -0.65 -7.42
N VAL A 68 -0.92 0.20 -8.03
CA VAL A 68 -0.89 0.46 -9.49
C VAL A 68 0.50 0.92 -9.95
N ASP A 69 1.20 1.72 -9.13
CA ASP A 69 2.54 2.22 -9.47
C ASP A 69 3.63 1.14 -9.35
N ALA A 70 3.34 0.01 -8.71
CA ALA A 70 4.23 -1.13 -8.64
C ALA A 70 4.13 -2.04 -9.88
N LEU A 71 3.15 -1.84 -10.75
CA LEU A 71 3.03 -2.60 -12.00
C LEU A 71 4.26 -2.38 -12.88
N PRO A 72 4.83 -3.44 -13.51
CA PRO A 72 6.09 -3.34 -14.25
C PRO A 72 6.11 -2.21 -15.29
N GLU A 73 5.01 -2.03 -16.03
CA GLU A 73 4.88 -0.99 -17.05
C GLU A 73 4.82 0.43 -16.46
N VAL A 74 4.11 0.61 -15.33
CA VAL A 74 4.00 1.91 -14.66
C VAL A 74 5.33 2.27 -14.00
N LYS A 75 5.96 1.30 -13.33
CA LYS A 75 7.28 1.44 -12.72
C LYS A 75 8.36 1.78 -13.75
N ALA A 76 8.34 1.14 -14.92
CA ALA A 76 9.27 1.45 -16.01
C ALA A 76 9.05 2.87 -16.56
N ALA A 77 7.80 3.29 -16.74
CA ALA A 77 7.48 4.65 -17.20
C ALA A 77 7.88 5.71 -16.16
N HIS A 78 7.65 5.44 -14.87
CA HIS A 78 8.11 6.28 -13.76
C HIS A 78 9.64 6.40 -13.71
N ALA A 79 10.36 5.29 -13.88
CA ALA A 79 11.82 5.31 -13.95
C ALA A 79 12.34 6.13 -15.14
N ALA A 80 11.68 6.06 -16.30
CA ALA A 80 12.00 6.88 -17.46
C ALA A 80 11.76 8.38 -17.20
N LEU A 81 10.65 8.73 -16.52
CA LEU A 81 10.37 10.09 -16.07
C LEU A 81 11.45 10.61 -15.12
N MET A 82 11.85 9.82 -14.13
CA MET A 82 12.91 10.18 -13.19
C MET A 82 14.25 10.39 -13.89
N LYS A 83 14.59 9.54 -14.85
CA LYS A 83 15.81 9.69 -15.65
C LYS A 83 15.77 10.95 -16.51
N ALA A 84 14.63 11.28 -17.12
CA ALA A 84 14.45 12.51 -17.87
C ALA A 84 14.53 13.75 -16.97
N GLY A 85 14.00 13.67 -15.74
CA GLY A 85 14.05 14.75 -14.75
C GLY A 85 15.48 15.01 -14.26
N ALA A 86 16.24 13.94 -13.99
CA ALA A 86 17.65 14.04 -13.64
C ALA A 86 18.49 14.62 -14.78
N ALA A 87 18.22 14.21 -16.02
CA ALA A 87 18.93 14.74 -17.20
C ALA A 87 18.62 16.23 -17.46
N ALA A 88 17.40 16.65 -17.15
CA ALA A 88 16.98 18.04 -17.32
C ALA A 88 17.44 18.96 -16.19
N ASP A 89 17.85 18.45 -15.01
CA ASP A 89 18.04 19.27 -13.80
C ASP A 89 16.79 20.16 -13.57
N VAL A 90 15.63 19.50 -13.50
CA VAL A 90 14.30 20.16 -13.46
C VAL A 90 14.20 21.16 -12.31
N ASP A 91 14.87 20.92 -11.18
CA ASP A 91 14.92 21.87 -10.07
C ASP A 91 15.62 23.17 -10.48
N GLN A 92 16.79 23.10 -11.12
CA GLN A 92 17.50 24.28 -11.60
C GLN A 92 16.74 24.99 -12.74
N LEU A 93 16.07 24.24 -13.61
CA LEU A 93 15.21 24.77 -14.67
C LEU A 93 13.95 25.44 -14.12
N SER A 94 13.31 24.86 -13.11
CA SER A 94 12.10 25.40 -12.47
C SER A 94 12.40 26.74 -11.81
N GLN A 95 13.56 26.88 -11.15
CA GLN A 95 14.03 28.15 -10.58
C GLN A 95 14.25 29.21 -11.66
N LYS A 96 14.85 28.83 -12.80
CA LYS A 96 15.06 29.75 -13.94
C LYS A 96 13.74 30.19 -14.59
N MET A 97 12.76 29.29 -14.75
CA MET A 97 11.44 29.63 -15.29
C MET A 97 10.61 30.47 -14.32
N ALA A 98 10.67 30.19 -13.02
CA ALA A 98 9.96 30.96 -11.99
C ALA A 98 10.43 32.43 -11.97
N LEU A 99 11.74 32.69 -12.11
CA LEU A 99 12.29 34.04 -12.24
C LEU A 99 11.75 34.78 -13.47
N GLN A 100 11.55 34.05 -14.59
CA GLN A 100 11.01 34.59 -15.83
C GLN A 100 9.53 35.02 -15.69
N GLN A 101 8.72 34.27 -14.94
CA GLN A 101 7.33 34.62 -14.63
C GLN A 101 7.20 35.83 -13.70
N LEU A 102 8.20 36.07 -12.85
CA LEU A 102 8.26 37.23 -11.95
C LEU A 102 8.72 38.53 -12.66
N GLY A 103 8.81 38.53 -14.00
CA GLY A 103 9.26 39.68 -14.78
C GLY A 103 10.74 40.01 -14.62
N VAL A 104 11.49 39.17 -13.89
CA VAL A 104 12.94 39.23 -13.85
C VAL A 104 13.43 38.70 -15.20
N LYS A 105 14.40 39.38 -15.81
CA LYS A 105 14.97 39.04 -17.12
C LYS A 105 15.76 37.72 -17.00
N ALA A 106 15.07 36.60 -16.85
CA ALA A 106 15.69 35.29 -16.81
C ALA A 106 16.15 34.94 -18.24
N PRO A 107 17.35 34.36 -18.41
CA PRO A 107 17.82 33.95 -19.71
C PRO A 107 16.78 33.02 -20.36
N SER A 108 16.41 33.32 -21.62
CA SER A 108 15.61 32.40 -22.43
C SER A 108 16.24 31.00 -22.35
N LEU A 109 15.45 29.95 -22.09
CA LEU A 109 15.97 28.59 -22.12
C LEU A 109 16.70 28.37 -23.45
N ASP A 110 17.98 28.04 -23.39
CA ASP A 110 18.75 27.64 -24.57
C ASP A 110 18.07 26.43 -25.25
N PRO A 111 18.14 26.27 -26.57
CA PRO A 111 17.58 25.13 -27.30
C PRO A 111 17.92 23.76 -26.70
N ALA A 112 19.09 23.57 -26.08
CA ALA A 112 19.42 22.33 -25.38
C ALA A 112 18.54 22.12 -24.14
N ALA A 113 18.33 23.17 -23.35
CA ALA A 113 17.45 23.14 -22.18
C ALA A 113 15.98 22.92 -22.58
N LYS A 114 15.53 23.53 -23.68
CA LYS A 114 14.17 23.32 -24.20
C LYS A 114 13.93 21.84 -24.56
N LYS A 115 14.88 21.20 -25.26
CA LYS A 115 14.80 19.77 -25.60
C LYS A 115 14.71 18.87 -24.37
N MET A 116 15.43 19.21 -23.30
CA MET A 116 15.39 18.47 -22.03
C MET A 116 14.02 18.57 -21.36
N VAL A 117 13.44 19.78 -21.31
CA VAL A 117 12.08 20.00 -20.78
C VAL A 117 11.03 19.26 -21.62
N ASP A 118 11.13 19.33 -22.95
CA ASP A 118 10.21 18.63 -23.85
C ASP A 118 10.29 17.10 -23.66
N ALA A 119 11.50 16.55 -23.47
CA ALA A 119 11.70 15.13 -23.17
C ALA A 119 11.13 14.73 -21.81
N TYR A 120 11.29 15.57 -20.78
CA TYR A 120 10.68 15.37 -19.47
C TYR A 120 9.16 15.36 -19.54
N ASN A 121 8.56 16.34 -20.22
CA ASN A 121 7.12 16.42 -20.42
C ASN A 121 6.57 15.21 -21.19
N ALA A 122 7.27 14.77 -22.24
CA ALA A 122 6.90 13.57 -23.00
C ALA A 122 6.97 12.30 -22.13
N ALA A 123 7.99 12.17 -21.28
CA ALA A 123 8.09 11.07 -20.33
C ALA A 123 6.97 11.12 -19.28
N GLY A 124 6.61 12.31 -18.80
CA GLY A 124 5.51 12.53 -17.86
C GLY A 124 4.16 12.15 -18.45
N ALA A 125 3.89 12.57 -19.69
CA ALA A 125 2.68 12.20 -20.41
C ALA A 125 2.56 10.68 -20.57
N LYS A 126 3.67 10.00 -20.89
CA LYS A 126 3.70 8.54 -21.01
C LYS A 126 3.46 7.83 -19.67
N TYR A 127 4.04 8.33 -18.58
CA TYR A 127 3.79 7.80 -17.24
C TYR A 127 2.30 7.89 -16.87
N VAL A 128 1.69 9.07 -17.04
CA VAL A 128 0.25 9.28 -16.77
C VAL A 128 -0.60 8.36 -17.64
N GLN A 129 -0.31 8.26 -18.94
CA GLN A 129 -1.05 7.40 -19.85
C GLN A 129 -1.03 5.92 -19.43
N VAL A 130 0.14 5.39 -19.07
CA VAL A 130 0.28 3.98 -18.68
C VAL A 130 -0.40 3.73 -17.33
N ARG A 131 -0.27 4.65 -16.37
CA ARG A 131 -0.93 4.56 -15.07
C ARG A 131 -2.45 4.61 -15.20
N ASP A 132 -2.99 5.52 -16.02
CA ASP A 132 -4.42 5.65 -16.23
C ASP A 132 -4.98 4.40 -16.95
N ALA A 133 -4.24 3.85 -17.91
CA ALA A 133 -4.59 2.59 -18.55
C ALA A 133 -4.61 1.40 -17.57
N ALA A 134 -3.71 1.39 -16.58
CA ALA A 134 -3.73 0.41 -15.50
C ALA A 134 -4.95 0.60 -14.58
N LEU A 135 -5.23 1.85 -14.16
CA LEU A 135 -6.39 2.18 -13.33
C LEU A 135 -7.71 1.80 -14.00
N LEU A 136 -7.85 2.02 -15.31
CA LEU A 136 -9.03 1.64 -16.09
C LEU A 136 -9.29 0.13 -16.09
N LYS A 137 -8.28 -0.71 -15.87
CA LYS A 137 -8.45 -2.17 -15.76
C LYS A 137 -8.87 -2.61 -14.36
N VAL A 138 -8.46 -1.87 -13.32
CA VAL A 138 -8.67 -2.26 -11.92
C VAL A 138 -9.94 -1.64 -11.34
N ALA A 139 -10.27 -0.39 -11.70
CA ALA A 139 -11.45 0.31 -11.20
C ALA A 139 -12.77 -0.46 -11.40
N PRO A 140 -13.04 -1.08 -12.57
CA PRO A 140 -14.25 -1.89 -12.76
C PRO A 140 -14.26 -3.15 -11.88
N LYS A 141 -13.10 -3.76 -11.62
CA LYS A 141 -13.00 -4.93 -10.73
C LYS A 141 -13.38 -4.56 -9.32
N ARG A 142 -12.87 -3.44 -8.79
CA ARG A 142 -13.23 -2.94 -7.47
C ARG A 142 -14.73 -2.66 -7.36
N GLN A 143 -15.29 -1.98 -8.36
CA GLN A 143 -16.72 -1.66 -8.37
C GLN A 143 -17.58 -2.93 -8.39
N ASN A 144 -17.25 -3.90 -9.24
CA ASN A 144 -17.97 -5.17 -9.32
C ASN A 144 -17.85 -5.99 -8.03
N SER A 145 -16.65 -6.10 -7.45
CA SER A 145 -16.44 -6.77 -6.16
C SER A 145 -17.27 -6.13 -5.05
N ARG A 146 -17.34 -4.79 -5.00
CA ARG A 146 -18.14 -4.05 -4.01
C ARG A 146 -19.63 -4.32 -4.16
N GLU A 147 -20.17 -4.26 -5.37
CA GLU A 147 -21.60 -4.54 -5.62
C GLU A 147 -21.95 -6.01 -5.35
N THR A 148 -21.04 -6.93 -5.65
CA THR A 148 -21.24 -8.36 -5.38
C THR A 148 -21.20 -8.65 -3.88
N LEU A 149 -20.24 -8.07 -3.14
CA LEU A 149 -20.22 -8.14 -1.69
C LEU A 149 -21.48 -7.55 -1.08
N LYS A 150 -21.92 -6.37 -1.54
CA LYS A 150 -23.17 -5.74 -1.07
C LYS A 150 -24.37 -6.66 -1.25
N ARG A 151 -24.53 -7.26 -2.43
CA ARG A 151 -25.61 -8.23 -2.70
C ARG A 151 -25.53 -9.45 -1.79
N CYS A 152 -24.34 -10.00 -1.58
CA CYS A 152 -24.15 -11.13 -0.67
C CYS A 152 -24.55 -10.76 0.77
N LEU A 153 -24.07 -9.62 1.27
CA LEU A 153 -24.40 -9.14 2.61
C LEU A 153 -25.91 -8.92 2.79
N THR A 154 -26.60 -8.34 1.79
CA THR A 154 -28.06 -8.16 1.82
C THR A 154 -28.81 -9.49 1.76
N ALA A 155 -28.28 -10.52 1.09
CA ALA A 155 -28.90 -11.85 1.05
C ALA A 155 -28.75 -12.64 2.37
N HIS A 156 -27.80 -12.24 3.21
CA HIS A 156 -27.44 -12.92 4.46
C HIS A 156 -27.56 -12.05 5.72
N SER A 157 -28.22 -10.88 5.60
CA SER A 157 -28.61 -9.97 6.70
C SER A 157 -30.03 -10.24 7.15
#